data_AF-A0A810N967-F1
#
_entry.id   AF-A0A810N967-F1
#
_cell.length_a   1.000
_cell.length_b   1.000
_cell.length_c   1.000
_cell.angle_alpha   90.00
_cell.angle_beta   90.00
_cell.angle_gamma   90.00
#
_symmetry.space_group_name_H-M   'P 1'
#
loop_
_entity.id
_entity.type
_entity.pdbx_description
1 polymer ?
#
loop_
_entity_poly.entity_id
_entity_poly.type
_entity_poly.pdbx_seq_one_letter_code
_entity_poly.pdbx_strand_id
1 'polypeptide(L)'
;MSDWSEVRDIEGRPGSEVAALLLRLERTPDAGLWKELDNRLIVEMECWCSAGFAALPRLGALARIGTGGTRDRALVLASTIVATLHRNHAYDYLVRTVPSALAALHRAARSRLPGTTGPEFHRYFRAALAFAGYTFWATISLDFSDEHYQVGCPHCAVRLMIVIGDYGRYCAIRDEWEGDVRRVPLRPADVADFDGIRRWMYDSAVAGGDPVLAEGLTYLFGDATCGDCGSVFTVADWYEAENGPAQPIDPVVPRVDRSGWRQPDSSVGHRR
;
A
#
# COMPACT_ATOMS: atom_id res chain seq x y z
N MET A 1 4.70 -14.39 21.04
CA MET A 1 5.56 -15.19 20.13
C MET A 1 4.69 -16.30 19.61
N SER A 2 4.48 -16.42 18.30
CA SER A 2 3.53 -17.40 17.74
C SER A 2 3.95 -18.82 18.08
N ASP A 3 2.99 -19.68 18.41
CA ASP A 3 3.24 -21.11 18.53
C ASP A 3 3.39 -21.70 17.12
N TRP A 4 4.64 -22.00 16.75
CA TRP A 4 4.98 -22.54 15.43
C TRP A 4 4.42 -23.94 15.18
N SER A 5 3.95 -24.64 16.23
CA SER A 5 3.30 -25.94 16.11
C SER A 5 1.84 -25.85 15.63
N GLU A 6 1.21 -24.67 15.78
CA GLU A 6 -0.20 -24.44 15.41
C GLU A 6 -0.36 -23.84 14.01
N VAL A 7 0.68 -23.19 13.48
CA VAL A 7 0.64 -22.57 12.14
C VAL A 7 1.14 -23.53 11.05
N ARG A 8 0.75 -23.24 9.81
CA ARG A 8 1.01 -24.08 8.63
C ARG A 8 1.55 -23.26 7.47
N ASP A 9 2.45 -23.85 6.69
CA ASP A 9 2.94 -23.30 5.42
C ASP A 9 1.92 -23.53 4.27
N ILE A 10 2.22 -23.08 3.05
CA ILE A 10 1.29 -23.21 1.91
C ILE A 10 0.96 -24.66 1.52
N GLU A 11 1.83 -25.63 1.87
CA GLU A 11 1.63 -27.06 1.63
C GLU A 11 0.93 -27.75 2.81
N GLY A 12 0.58 -27.00 3.87
CA GLY A 12 -0.01 -27.55 5.08
C GLY A 12 1.00 -28.21 6.02
N ARG A 13 2.31 -27.98 5.85
CA ARG A 13 3.35 -28.50 6.75
C ARG A 13 3.48 -27.67 8.02
N PRO A 14 4.02 -28.22 9.12
CA PRO A 14 4.20 -27.48 10.37
C PRO A 14 5.08 -26.24 10.21
N GLY A 15 4.67 -25.12 10.82
CA GLY A 15 5.42 -23.87 10.76
C GLY A 15 6.78 -23.91 11.47
N SER A 16 7.10 -24.95 12.25
CA SER A 16 8.43 -25.16 12.82
C SER A 16 9.54 -25.18 11.75
N GLU A 17 9.23 -25.65 10.53
CA GLU A 17 10.19 -25.63 9.42
C GLU A 17 10.47 -24.20 8.92
N VAL A 18 9.41 -23.37 8.80
CA VAL A 18 9.54 -21.94 8.51
C VAL A 18 10.34 -21.22 9.61
N ALA A 19 10.06 -21.54 10.88
CA ALA A 19 10.81 -20.99 12.01
C ALA A 19 12.30 -21.33 11.95
N ALA A 20 12.65 -22.56 11.55
CA ALA A 20 14.02 -23.01 11.40
C ALA A 20 14.72 -22.29 10.22
N LEU A 21 14.02 -22.07 9.10
CA LEU A 21 14.55 -21.29 7.98
C LEU A 21 14.87 -19.84 8.38
N LEU A 22 13.96 -19.18 9.11
CA LEU A 22 14.18 -17.82 9.63
C LEU A 22 15.39 -17.75 10.56
N LEU A 23 15.57 -18.72 11.47
CA LEU A 23 16.76 -18.78 12.34
C LEU A 23 18.07 -18.94 11.56
N ARG A 24 18.04 -19.72 10.47
CA ARG A 24 19.22 -19.90 9.61
C ARG A 24 19.54 -18.60 8.86
N LEU A 25 18.52 -17.93 8.33
CA LEU A 25 18.67 -16.61 7.68
C LEU A 25 19.23 -15.55 8.63
N GLU A 26 18.82 -15.54 9.90
CA GLU A 26 19.37 -14.62 10.91
C GLU A 26 20.88 -14.81 11.14
N ARG A 27 21.39 -16.04 11.00
CA ARG A 27 22.81 -16.37 11.23
C ARG A 27 23.65 -16.24 9.97
N THR A 28 23.13 -16.70 8.85
CA THR A 28 23.85 -16.78 7.58
C THR A 28 22.85 -16.62 6.43
N PRO A 29 22.54 -15.35 6.05
CA PRO A 29 21.67 -15.09 4.92
C PRO A 29 22.23 -15.71 3.64
N ASP A 30 21.38 -16.44 2.93
CA ASP A 30 21.73 -17.12 1.68
C ASP A 30 20.56 -17.04 0.71
N ALA A 31 20.84 -16.96 -0.59
CA ALA A 31 19.84 -16.84 -1.63
C ALA A 31 18.94 -18.09 -1.73
N GLY A 32 19.50 -19.29 -1.50
CA GLY A 32 18.75 -20.54 -1.48
C GLY A 32 17.78 -20.60 -0.30
N LEU A 33 18.20 -20.13 0.88
CA LEU A 33 17.33 -20.02 2.05
C LEU A 33 16.17 -19.06 1.85
N TRP A 34 16.42 -17.91 1.22
CA TRP A 34 15.35 -16.97 0.87
C TRP A 34 14.36 -17.59 -0.10
N LYS A 35 14.85 -18.22 -1.18
CA LYS A 35 14.00 -18.90 -2.16
C LYS A 35 13.14 -19.99 -1.52
N GLU A 36 13.72 -20.80 -0.64
CA GLU A 36 12.96 -21.82 0.08
C GLU A 36 11.90 -21.20 1.01
N LEU A 37 12.23 -20.10 1.71
CA LEU A 37 11.26 -19.39 2.53
C LEU A 37 10.12 -18.82 1.68
N ASP A 38 10.41 -18.22 0.53
CA ASP A 38 9.40 -17.70 -0.39
C ASP A 38 8.47 -18.81 -0.87
N ASN A 39 9.03 -19.93 -1.34
CA ASN A 39 8.27 -21.09 -1.80
C ASN A 39 7.33 -21.65 -0.74
N ARG A 40 7.62 -21.46 0.55
CA ARG A 40 6.77 -21.95 1.65
C ARG A 40 5.71 -20.96 2.08
N LEU A 41 5.88 -19.68 1.79
CA LEU A 41 5.00 -18.63 2.31
C LEU A 41 4.15 -17.99 1.22
N ILE A 42 4.63 -17.95 -0.03
CA ILE A 42 4.08 -17.16 -1.12
C ILE A 42 3.71 -18.06 -2.30
N VAL A 43 2.49 -17.89 -2.81
CA VAL A 43 2.02 -18.44 -4.09
C VAL A 43 1.53 -17.26 -4.92
N GLU A 44 2.00 -17.14 -6.16
CA GLU A 44 1.55 -16.09 -7.10
C GLU A 44 1.56 -14.66 -6.50
N MET A 45 2.61 -14.33 -5.73
CA MET A 45 2.76 -13.04 -5.03
C MET A 45 1.77 -12.79 -3.89
N GLU A 46 1.15 -13.83 -3.34
CA GLU A 46 0.21 -13.74 -2.22
C GLU A 46 0.53 -14.73 -1.10
N CYS A 47 0.17 -14.38 0.14
CA CYS A 47 0.33 -15.23 1.32
C CYS A 47 -1.01 -15.80 1.79
N TRP A 48 -1.21 -17.10 1.56
CA TRP A 48 -2.44 -17.82 1.92
C TRP A 48 -2.29 -18.75 3.13
N CYS A 49 -1.20 -18.63 3.89
CA CYS A 49 -0.89 -19.53 5.00
C CYS A 49 -0.64 -18.79 6.32
N SER A 50 -0.95 -19.43 7.45
CA SER A 50 -0.77 -18.85 8.78
C SER A 50 0.70 -18.67 9.16
N ALA A 51 1.60 -19.52 8.66
CA ALA A 51 3.03 -19.41 8.92
C ALA A 51 3.64 -18.10 8.37
N GLY A 52 3.10 -17.57 7.29
CA GLY A 52 3.53 -16.28 6.73
C GLY A 52 3.23 -15.13 7.67
N PHE A 53 2.01 -15.04 8.18
CA PHE A 53 1.64 -14.01 9.16
C PHE A 53 2.41 -14.16 10.48
N ALA A 54 2.65 -15.40 10.92
CA ALA A 54 3.49 -15.66 12.10
C ALA A 54 4.97 -15.28 11.91
N ALA A 55 5.46 -15.20 10.66
CA ALA A 55 6.84 -14.80 10.36
C ALA A 55 7.09 -13.29 10.49
N LEU A 56 6.04 -12.45 10.47
CA LEU A 56 6.17 -10.98 10.44
C LEU A 56 7.10 -10.39 11.52
N PRO A 57 7.06 -10.82 12.80
CA PRO A 57 8.00 -10.32 13.81
C PRO A 57 9.47 -10.58 13.47
N ARG A 58 9.79 -11.77 12.93
CA ARG A 58 11.17 -12.13 12.57
C ARG A 58 11.63 -11.45 11.30
N LEU A 59 10.74 -11.32 10.31
CA LEU A 59 11.01 -10.50 9.12
C LEU A 59 11.26 -9.03 9.50
N GLY A 60 10.49 -8.48 10.45
CA GLY A 60 10.74 -7.16 11.02
C GLY A 60 12.09 -7.04 11.73
N ALA A 61 12.51 -8.08 12.45
CA ALA A 61 13.84 -8.13 13.05
C ALA A 61 14.95 -8.14 11.99
N LEU A 62 14.83 -8.99 10.96
CA LEU A 62 15.75 -9.07 9.82
C LEU A 62 15.82 -7.76 9.03
N ALA A 63 14.69 -7.09 8.79
CA ALA A 63 14.66 -5.79 8.15
C ALA A 63 15.41 -4.72 8.98
N ARG A 64 15.33 -4.80 10.31
CA ARG A 64 15.99 -3.85 11.22
C ARG A 64 17.50 -4.09 11.34
N ILE A 65 17.92 -5.34 11.55
CA ILE A 65 19.32 -5.67 11.87
C ILE A 65 20.13 -6.09 10.65
N GLY A 66 19.47 -6.58 9.60
CA GLY A 66 20.10 -7.05 8.38
C GLY A 66 20.77 -5.92 7.61
N THR A 67 21.76 -6.29 6.80
CA THR A 67 22.51 -5.41 5.91
C THR A 67 22.21 -5.73 4.45
N GLY A 68 22.32 -4.71 3.59
CA GLY A 68 22.16 -4.84 2.13
C GLY A 68 20.92 -5.64 1.73
N GLY A 69 21.14 -6.67 0.89
CA GLY A 69 20.07 -7.50 0.32
C GLY A 69 19.22 -8.26 1.34
N THR A 70 19.72 -8.54 2.56
CA THR A 70 18.92 -9.22 3.60
C THR A 70 17.79 -8.32 4.08
N ARG A 71 18.08 -7.04 4.30
CA ARG A 71 17.09 -6.05 4.72
C ARG A 71 16.02 -5.89 3.65
N ASP A 72 16.45 -5.67 2.41
CA ASP A 72 15.54 -5.39 1.31
C ASP A 72 14.68 -6.63 1.01
N ARG A 73 15.22 -7.85 1.09
CA ARG A 73 14.44 -9.09 0.93
C ARG A 73 13.42 -9.29 2.04
N ALA A 74 13.78 -9.04 3.30
CA ALA A 74 12.86 -9.12 4.42
C ALA A 74 11.69 -8.13 4.29
N LEU A 75 11.97 -6.90 3.84
CA LEU A 75 10.94 -5.89 3.59
C LEU A 75 9.97 -6.33 2.48
N VAL A 76 10.49 -6.83 1.36
CA VAL A 76 9.67 -7.28 0.22
C VAL A 76 8.78 -8.46 0.60
N LEU A 77 9.33 -9.46 1.28
CA LEU A 77 8.55 -10.62 1.69
C LEU A 77 7.48 -10.22 2.72
N ALA A 78 7.85 -9.43 3.72
CA ALA A 78 6.89 -8.94 4.71
C ALA A 78 5.79 -8.08 4.08
N SER A 79 6.11 -7.20 3.11
CA SER A 79 5.10 -6.37 2.46
C SER A 79 4.15 -7.20 1.61
N THR A 80 4.64 -8.25 0.96
CA THR A 80 3.82 -9.19 0.20
C THR A 80 2.81 -9.90 1.12
N ILE A 81 3.28 -10.40 2.26
CA ILE A 81 2.42 -11.05 3.28
C ILE A 81 1.34 -10.09 3.79
N VAL A 82 1.74 -8.88 4.19
CA VAL A 82 0.82 -7.89 4.77
C VAL A 82 -0.16 -7.36 3.72
N ALA A 83 0.27 -7.19 2.48
CA ALA A 83 -0.60 -6.78 1.38
C ALA A 83 -1.76 -7.76 1.20
N THR A 84 -1.56 -9.08 1.33
CA THR A 84 -2.63 -10.09 1.15
C THR A 84 -3.79 -9.96 2.15
N LEU A 85 -3.64 -9.23 3.26
CA LEU A 85 -4.73 -9.01 4.22
C LEU A 85 -5.96 -8.32 3.61
N HIS A 86 -5.80 -7.63 2.47
CA HIS A 86 -6.95 -7.07 1.76
C HIS A 86 -7.87 -8.13 1.13
N ARG A 87 -7.44 -9.39 1.02
CA ARG A 87 -8.23 -10.51 0.47
C ARG A 87 -8.38 -11.68 1.42
N ASN A 88 -7.47 -11.83 2.38
CA ASN A 88 -7.44 -12.97 3.29
C ASN A 88 -7.53 -12.55 4.75
N HIS A 89 -8.70 -12.76 5.35
CA HIS A 89 -9.00 -12.40 6.73
C HIS A 89 -8.88 -13.56 7.73
N ALA A 90 -8.60 -14.78 7.26
CA ALA A 90 -8.59 -15.98 8.11
C ALA A 90 -7.53 -15.91 9.23
N TYR A 91 -6.52 -15.05 9.06
CA TYR A 91 -5.35 -14.96 9.94
C TYR A 91 -5.16 -13.58 10.58
N ASP A 92 -6.21 -12.75 10.57
CA ASP A 92 -6.22 -11.40 11.16
C ASP A 92 -5.77 -11.40 12.62
N TYR A 93 -6.13 -12.45 13.38
CA TYR A 93 -5.75 -12.60 14.78
C TYR A 93 -4.23 -12.67 14.97
N LEU A 94 -3.48 -13.27 14.03
CA LEU A 94 -2.01 -13.31 14.10
C LEU A 94 -1.43 -11.90 13.92
N VAL A 95 -1.97 -11.14 12.99
CA VAL A 95 -1.50 -9.78 12.67
C VAL A 95 -1.80 -8.80 13.78
N ARG A 96 -2.99 -8.90 14.41
CA ARG A 96 -3.39 -8.06 15.56
C ARG A 96 -2.46 -8.21 16.76
N THR A 97 -1.71 -9.32 16.86
CA THR A 97 -0.74 -9.53 17.96
C THR A 97 0.63 -8.91 17.70
N VAL A 98 0.89 -8.33 16.51
CA VAL A 98 2.23 -7.85 16.12
C VAL A 98 2.31 -6.38 15.66
N PRO A 99 1.55 -5.42 16.26
CA PRO A 99 1.55 -4.02 15.79
C PRO A 99 2.93 -3.35 15.89
N SER A 100 3.75 -3.71 16.87
CA SER A 100 5.12 -3.18 17.01
C SER A 100 6.05 -3.61 15.88
N ALA A 101 5.87 -4.82 15.36
CA ALA A 101 6.63 -5.32 14.22
C ALA A 101 6.23 -4.59 12.93
N LEU A 102 4.92 -4.37 12.71
CA LEU A 102 4.42 -3.59 11.58
C LEU A 102 4.92 -2.15 11.61
N ALA A 103 4.88 -1.49 12.78
CA ALA A 103 5.42 -0.14 12.92
C ALA A 103 6.94 -0.08 12.65
N ALA A 104 7.70 -1.11 13.04
CA ALA A 104 9.12 -1.20 12.73
C ALA A 104 9.39 -1.41 11.24
N LEU A 105 8.63 -2.29 10.58
CA LEU A 105 8.67 -2.53 9.15
C LEU A 105 8.29 -1.27 8.35
N HIS A 106 7.25 -0.54 8.76
CA HIS A 106 6.85 0.72 8.16
C HIS A 106 7.98 1.76 8.22
N ARG A 107 8.63 1.94 9.39
CA ARG A 107 9.78 2.83 9.52
C ARG A 107 10.96 2.40 8.65
N ALA A 108 11.25 1.09 8.61
CA ALA A 108 12.32 0.55 7.79
C ALA A 108 12.07 0.78 6.29
N ALA A 109 10.86 0.53 5.78
CA ALA A 109 10.49 0.82 4.40
C ALA A 109 10.61 2.33 4.08
N ARG A 110 10.07 3.20 4.94
CA ARG A 110 10.17 4.65 4.77
C ARG A 110 11.61 5.16 4.72
N SER A 111 12.51 4.58 5.51
CA SER A 111 13.92 4.96 5.51
C SER A 111 14.64 4.67 4.18
N ARG A 112 14.04 3.86 3.30
CA ARG A 112 14.56 3.55 1.96
C ARG A 112 14.08 4.53 0.89
N LEU A 113 13.04 5.33 1.15
CA LEU A 113 12.48 6.25 0.14
C LEU A 113 13.48 7.35 -0.29
N PRO A 114 14.17 8.05 0.63
CA PRO A 114 15.10 9.11 0.23
C PRO A 114 16.23 8.56 -0.64
N GLY A 115 16.42 9.16 -1.82
CA GLY A 115 17.48 8.78 -2.76
C GLY A 115 17.22 7.52 -3.59
N THR A 116 16.04 6.89 -3.45
CA THR A 116 15.60 5.79 -4.32
C THR A 116 14.65 6.32 -5.38
N THR A 117 14.74 5.83 -6.61
CA THR A 117 13.89 6.24 -7.74
C THR A 117 13.37 5.04 -8.52
N GLY A 118 12.40 5.29 -9.42
CA GLY A 118 11.89 4.27 -10.33
C GLY A 118 11.24 3.07 -9.62
N PRO A 119 11.35 1.85 -10.18
CA PRO A 119 10.65 0.68 -9.63
C PRO A 119 10.98 0.35 -8.17
N GLU A 120 12.20 0.66 -7.71
CA GLU A 120 12.60 0.47 -6.32
C GLU A 120 11.89 1.46 -5.38
N PHE A 121 11.64 2.69 -5.82
CA PHE A 121 10.87 3.68 -5.06
C PHE A 121 9.44 3.18 -4.85
N HIS A 122 8.76 2.78 -5.94
CA HIS A 122 7.39 2.25 -5.87
C HIS A 122 7.29 1.02 -4.96
N ARG A 123 8.30 0.14 -5.00
CA ARG A 123 8.37 -1.04 -4.12
C ARG A 123 8.38 -0.64 -2.64
N TYR A 124 9.26 0.27 -2.23
CA TYR A 124 9.31 0.70 -0.83
C TYR A 124 8.12 1.56 -0.42
N PHE A 125 7.59 2.35 -1.35
CA PHE A 125 6.39 3.17 -1.13
C PHE A 125 5.18 2.28 -0.83
N ARG A 126 4.94 1.24 -1.64
CA ARG A 126 3.89 0.25 -1.42
C ARG A 126 4.12 -0.60 -0.17
N ALA A 127 5.37 -0.96 0.12
CA ALA A 127 5.70 -1.63 1.38
C ALA A 127 5.34 -0.77 2.60
N ALA A 128 5.67 0.52 2.56
CA ALA A 128 5.30 1.45 3.62
C ALA A 128 3.77 1.59 3.78
N LEU A 129 3.01 1.62 2.68
CA LEU A 129 1.54 1.58 2.72
C LEU A 129 1.01 0.31 3.38
N ALA A 130 1.50 -0.87 2.98
CA ALA A 130 1.05 -2.15 3.52
C ALA A 130 1.25 -2.20 5.04
N PHE A 131 2.44 -1.86 5.52
CA PHE A 131 2.75 -1.85 6.95
C PHE A 131 2.02 -0.76 7.74
N ALA A 132 1.55 0.29 7.06
CA ALA A 132 0.72 1.32 7.65
C ALA A 132 -0.77 0.93 7.71
N GLY A 133 -1.17 -0.26 7.25
CA GLY A 133 -2.55 -0.72 7.24
C GLY A 133 -3.33 -0.38 5.96
N TYR A 134 -2.69 0.25 4.98
CA TYR A 134 -3.28 0.59 3.68
C TYR A 134 -2.99 -0.52 2.65
N THR A 135 -3.37 -1.75 3.02
CA THR A 135 -3.03 -2.99 2.30
C THR A 135 -3.65 -3.05 0.91
N PHE A 136 -4.88 -2.55 0.74
CA PHE A 136 -5.51 -2.39 -0.56
C PHE A 136 -4.67 -1.49 -1.48
N TRP A 137 -4.37 -0.27 -1.05
CA TRP A 137 -3.55 0.68 -1.81
C TRP A 137 -2.13 0.18 -2.09
N ALA A 138 -1.57 -0.64 -1.19
CA ALA A 138 -0.28 -1.29 -1.41
C ALA A 138 -0.29 -2.34 -2.54
N THR A 139 -1.46 -2.77 -3.00
CA THR A 139 -1.61 -3.74 -4.10
C THR A 139 -1.76 -3.08 -5.46
N ILE A 140 -2.20 -1.82 -5.48
CA ILE A 140 -2.31 -1.01 -6.68
C ILE A 140 -0.90 -0.60 -7.16
N SER A 141 -0.69 -0.48 -8.47
CA SER A 141 0.64 -0.16 -9.03
C SER A 141 1.09 1.24 -8.60
N LEU A 142 0.17 2.21 -8.70
CA LEU A 142 0.38 3.64 -8.48
C LEU A 142 1.51 4.22 -9.35
N ASP A 143 1.83 3.62 -10.49
CA ASP A 143 2.82 4.20 -11.41
C ASP A 143 2.24 5.32 -12.29
N PHE A 144 0.92 5.36 -12.44
CA PHE A 144 0.18 6.34 -13.24
C PHE A 144 0.71 6.56 -14.67
N SER A 145 1.45 5.57 -15.20
CA SER A 145 1.79 5.54 -16.62
C SER A 145 0.53 5.25 -17.45
N ASP A 146 -0.28 4.29 -16.97
CA ASP A 146 -1.52 3.86 -17.62
C ASP A 146 -2.54 3.26 -16.62
N GLU A 147 -2.84 3.97 -15.54
CA GLU A 147 -3.73 3.46 -14.49
C GLU A 147 -5.20 3.55 -14.88
N HIS A 148 -5.90 2.43 -14.69
CA HIS A 148 -7.32 2.28 -14.98
C HIS A 148 -8.05 1.70 -13.78
N TYR A 149 -9.10 2.39 -13.31
CA TYR A 149 -9.97 1.91 -12.24
C TYR A 149 -11.38 1.69 -12.77
N GLN A 150 -11.91 0.48 -12.57
CA GLN A 150 -13.30 0.17 -12.89
C GLN A 150 -14.15 0.27 -11.63
N VAL A 151 -15.20 1.09 -11.68
CA VAL A 151 -16.16 1.27 -10.58
C VAL A 151 -17.58 1.32 -11.10
N GLY A 152 -18.57 1.06 -10.26
CA GLY A 152 -19.94 1.48 -10.51
C GLY A 152 -20.11 2.98 -10.24
N CYS A 153 -21.06 3.64 -10.92
CA CYS A 153 -21.52 4.94 -10.45
C CYS A 153 -22.26 4.77 -9.10
N PRO A 154 -21.94 5.54 -8.06
CA PRO A 154 -22.62 5.44 -6.75
C PRO A 154 -24.12 5.77 -6.81
N HIS A 155 -24.59 6.42 -7.88
CA HIS A 155 -25.99 6.81 -8.04
C HIS A 155 -26.76 5.93 -9.03
N CYS A 156 -26.30 5.81 -10.29
CA CYS A 156 -27.02 5.05 -11.32
C CYS A 156 -26.45 3.67 -11.62
N ALA A 157 -25.41 3.23 -10.89
CA ALA A 157 -24.75 1.93 -11.01
C ALA A 157 -24.14 1.59 -12.40
N VAL A 158 -24.17 2.51 -13.38
CA VAL A 158 -23.48 2.32 -14.66
C VAL A 158 -22.00 2.06 -14.41
N ARG A 159 -21.40 1.13 -15.17
CA ARG A 159 -19.96 0.84 -15.07
C ARG A 159 -19.17 2.00 -15.65
N LEU A 160 -18.26 2.53 -14.85
CA LEU A 160 -17.38 3.63 -15.18
C LEU A 160 -15.94 3.13 -15.25
N MET A 161 -15.20 3.70 -16.19
CA MET A 161 -13.75 3.60 -16.28
C MET A 161 -13.14 4.94 -15.90
N ILE A 162 -12.29 4.93 -14.88
CA ILE A 162 -11.47 6.06 -14.49
C ILE A 162 -10.08 5.85 -15.09
N VAL A 163 -9.60 6.82 -15.85
CA VAL A 163 -8.28 6.80 -16.50
C VAL A 163 -7.42 7.89 -15.88
N ILE A 164 -6.23 7.53 -15.39
CA ILE A 164 -5.22 8.46 -14.87
C ILE A 164 -3.86 8.05 -15.44
N GLY A 165 -3.35 8.82 -16.40
CA GLY A 165 -2.00 8.62 -16.93
C GLY A 165 -1.82 9.24 -18.32
N ASP A 166 -1.02 8.57 -19.15
CA ASP A 166 -0.62 9.08 -20.47
C ASP A 166 -1.80 9.21 -21.45
N TYR A 167 -2.84 8.39 -21.31
CA TYR A 167 -4.04 8.45 -22.15
C TYR A 167 -5.06 9.51 -21.71
N GLY A 168 -4.82 10.18 -20.59
CA GLY A 168 -5.64 11.28 -20.09
C GLY A 168 -6.00 11.14 -18.62
N ARG A 169 -6.82 12.09 -18.15
CA ARG A 169 -7.39 12.13 -16.80
C ARG A 169 -8.90 12.32 -16.89
N TYR A 170 -9.67 11.23 -17.01
CA TYR A 170 -11.12 11.31 -17.21
C TYR A 170 -11.89 10.12 -16.61
N CYS A 171 -13.19 10.33 -16.43
CA CYS A 171 -14.19 9.30 -16.16
C CYS A 171 -14.98 9.04 -17.46
N ALA A 172 -15.25 7.79 -17.80
CA ALA A 172 -15.99 7.40 -19.00
C ALA A 172 -16.86 6.17 -18.76
N ILE A 173 -17.76 5.88 -19.70
CA ILE A 173 -18.42 4.59 -19.82
C ILE A 173 -17.65 3.79 -20.87
N ARG A 174 -17.26 2.56 -20.55
CA ARG A 174 -16.62 1.66 -21.51
C ARG A 174 -17.70 0.99 -22.35
N ASP A 175 -17.84 1.42 -23.59
CA ASP A 175 -18.60 0.72 -24.62
C ASP A 175 -17.74 -0.38 -25.27
N GLU A 176 -18.38 -1.49 -25.64
CA GLU A 176 -17.71 -2.66 -26.22
C GLU A 176 -17.10 -2.37 -27.61
N TRP A 177 -17.70 -1.45 -28.38
CA TRP A 177 -17.35 -1.19 -29.77
C TRP A 177 -16.73 0.20 -29.97
N GLU A 178 -17.22 1.19 -29.24
CA GLU A 178 -16.77 2.58 -29.35
C GLU A 178 -15.66 2.95 -28.37
N GLY A 179 -15.32 2.05 -27.44
CA GLY A 179 -14.36 2.31 -26.37
C GLY A 179 -14.92 3.29 -25.34
N ASP A 180 -14.11 4.25 -24.89
CA ASP A 180 -14.53 5.19 -23.84
C ASP A 180 -15.42 6.30 -24.39
N VAL A 181 -16.71 6.21 -24.05
CA VAL A 181 -17.75 7.19 -24.41
C VAL A 181 -18.16 8.04 -23.21
N ARG A 182 -18.79 9.18 -23.48
CA ARG A 182 -19.24 10.14 -22.45
C ARG A 182 -18.14 10.55 -21.47
N ARG A 183 -16.96 10.83 -22.02
CA ARG A 183 -15.78 11.22 -21.23
C ARG A 183 -16.02 12.55 -20.52
N VAL A 184 -15.79 12.57 -19.22
CA VAL A 184 -15.80 13.78 -18.40
C VAL A 184 -14.44 13.93 -17.72
N PRO A 185 -13.75 15.07 -17.86
CA PRO A 185 -12.46 15.28 -17.21
C PRO A 185 -12.53 15.08 -15.68
N LEU A 186 -11.49 14.48 -15.11
CA LEU A 186 -11.33 14.43 -13.66
C LEU A 186 -10.99 15.81 -13.13
N ARG A 187 -11.45 16.12 -11.91
CA ARG A 187 -11.04 17.32 -11.19
C ARG A 187 -9.95 16.92 -10.18
N PRO A 188 -8.72 17.43 -10.30
CA PRO A 188 -7.70 17.17 -9.30
C PRO A 188 -8.09 17.80 -7.96
N ALA A 189 -7.74 17.14 -6.87
CA ALA A 189 -7.85 17.69 -5.53
C ALA A 189 -6.79 18.78 -5.28
N ASP A 190 -7.11 19.74 -4.41
CA ASP A 190 -6.11 20.68 -3.91
C ASP A 190 -5.19 19.96 -2.92
N VAL A 191 -3.89 20.04 -3.16
CA VAL A 191 -2.86 19.46 -2.29
C VAL A 191 -2.84 20.11 -0.90
N ALA A 192 -3.40 21.32 -0.75
CA ALA A 192 -3.60 21.98 0.52
C ALA A 192 -4.63 21.26 1.41
N ASP A 193 -5.57 20.53 0.80
CA ASP A 193 -6.60 19.76 1.50
C ASP A 193 -6.13 18.35 1.88
N PHE A 194 -4.92 17.95 1.46
CA PHE A 194 -4.39 16.63 1.81
C PHE A 194 -4.00 16.57 3.29
N ASP A 195 -4.52 15.56 3.98
CA ASP A 195 -4.16 15.18 5.35
C ASP A 195 -3.83 13.68 5.44
N GLY A 196 -3.41 13.24 6.63
CA GLY A 196 -3.19 11.83 6.96
C GLY A 196 -2.36 11.08 5.91
N ILE A 197 -2.91 9.98 5.39
CA ILE A 197 -2.23 9.16 4.39
C ILE A 197 -2.12 9.84 3.03
N ARG A 198 -3.10 10.65 2.63
CA ARG A 198 -3.11 11.35 1.33
C ARG A 198 -1.93 12.30 1.25
N ARG A 199 -1.74 13.06 2.33
CA ARG A 199 -0.59 13.96 2.49
C ARG A 199 0.72 13.20 2.49
N TRP A 200 0.81 12.12 3.25
CA TRP A 200 2.02 11.31 3.31
C TRP A 200 2.39 10.71 1.94
N MET A 201 1.42 10.21 1.18
CA MET A 201 1.63 9.67 -0.15
C MET A 201 2.20 10.74 -1.09
N TYR A 202 1.56 11.92 -1.13
CA TYR A 202 1.99 13.04 -1.95
C TYR A 202 3.38 13.56 -1.57
N ASP A 203 3.61 13.85 -0.29
CA ASP A 203 4.91 14.36 0.19
C ASP A 203 6.04 13.36 -0.08
N SER A 204 5.76 12.06 0.04
CA SER A 204 6.74 11.01 -0.27
C SER A 204 7.07 10.96 -1.76
N ALA A 205 6.08 11.11 -2.64
CA ALA A 205 6.27 11.19 -4.10
C ALA A 205 7.13 12.40 -4.48
N VAL A 206 6.81 13.58 -3.94
CA VAL A 206 7.58 14.81 -4.16
C VAL A 206 9.01 14.67 -3.66
N ALA A 207 9.21 14.16 -2.44
CA ALA A 207 10.54 13.94 -1.88
C ALA A 207 11.35 12.87 -2.64
N GLY A 208 10.68 11.89 -3.25
CA GLY A 208 11.26 10.89 -4.13
C GLY A 208 11.64 11.41 -5.52
N GLY A 209 11.23 12.64 -5.87
CA GLY A 209 11.43 13.21 -7.20
C GLY A 209 10.58 12.52 -8.27
N ASP A 210 9.41 12.00 -7.90
CA ASP A 210 8.48 11.33 -8.81
C ASP A 210 7.27 12.23 -9.13
N PRO A 211 7.37 13.09 -10.17
CA PRO A 211 6.30 14.01 -10.51
C PRO A 211 5.06 13.30 -11.08
N VAL A 212 5.23 12.13 -11.72
CA VAL A 212 4.12 11.35 -12.30
C VAL A 212 3.25 10.80 -11.18
N LEU A 213 3.86 10.20 -10.17
CA LEU A 213 3.15 9.76 -8.97
C LEU A 213 2.49 10.94 -8.25
N ALA A 214 3.23 12.03 -8.02
CA ALA A 214 2.69 13.19 -7.29
C ALA A 214 1.48 13.81 -8.00
N GLU A 215 1.53 13.97 -9.33
CA GLU A 215 0.41 14.45 -10.13
C GLU A 215 -0.76 13.45 -10.12
N GLY A 216 -0.50 12.17 -10.38
CA GLY A 216 -1.52 11.12 -10.39
C GLY A 216 -2.31 11.03 -9.09
N LEU A 217 -1.64 11.22 -7.94
CA LEU A 217 -2.29 11.28 -6.64
C LEU A 217 -3.30 12.43 -6.50
N THR A 218 -3.08 13.58 -7.17
CA THR A 218 -4.07 14.69 -7.15
C THR A 218 -5.37 14.29 -7.85
N TYR A 219 -5.30 13.48 -8.90
CA TYR A 219 -6.49 12.96 -9.58
C TYR A 219 -7.11 11.77 -8.85
N LEU A 220 -6.29 10.89 -8.28
CA LEU A 220 -6.75 9.75 -7.49
C LEU A 220 -7.54 10.21 -6.25
N PHE A 221 -7.05 11.24 -5.55
CA PHE A 221 -7.78 11.85 -4.43
C PHE A 221 -8.75 12.97 -4.84
N GLY A 222 -8.85 13.23 -6.14
CA GLY A 222 -9.79 14.18 -6.73
C GLY A 222 -11.14 13.56 -7.05
N ASP A 223 -11.93 14.28 -7.84
CA ASP A 223 -13.31 13.92 -8.15
C ASP A 223 -13.49 13.44 -9.59
N ALA A 224 -14.32 12.41 -9.71
CA ALA A 224 -14.91 11.96 -10.96
C ALA A 224 -16.36 12.42 -11.05
N THR A 225 -16.81 12.69 -12.29
CA THR A 225 -18.22 12.94 -12.60
C THR A 225 -18.73 11.85 -13.53
N CYS A 226 -19.87 11.26 -13.20
CA CYS A 226 -20.53 10.28 -14.06
C CYS A 226 -21.07 10.98 -15.32
N GLY A 227 -20.62 10.55 -16.50
CA GLY A 227 -21.11 11.08 -17.79
C GLY A 227 -22.54 10.69 -18.15
N ASP A 228 -23.21 9.85 -17.35
CA ASP A 228 -24.63 9.48 -17.53
C ASP A 228 -25.56 10.31 -16.64
N CYS A 229 -25.37 10.27 -15.33
CA CYS A 229 -26.28 10.93 -14.37
C CYS A 229 -25.71 12.20 -13.72
N GLY A 230 -24.45 12.57 -13.99
CA GLY A 230 -23.80 13.74 -13.41
C GLY A 230 -23.38 13.61 -11.94
N SER A 231 -23.57 12.44 -11.31
CA SER A 231 -23.12 12.21 -9.93
C SER A 231 -21.62 12.42 -9.80
N VAL A 232 -21.21 13.15 -8.75
CA VAL A 232 -19.80 13.43 -8.43
C VAL A 232 -19.37 12.58 -7.23
N PHE A 233 -18.16 12.03 -7.27
CA PHE A 233 -17.58 11.25 -6.18
C PHE A 233 -16.05 11.30 -6.22
N THR A 234 -15.41 11.15 -5.06
CA THR A 234 -13.96 11.07 -4.95
C THR A 234 -13.49 9.69 -5.43
N VAL A 235 -12.52 9.66 -6.35
CA VAL A 235 -12.07 8.41 -7.02
C VAL A 235 -11.55 7.40 -5.99
N ALA A 236 -10.60 7.80 -5.16
CA ALA A 236 -9.99 6.92 -4.17
C ALA A 236 -11.01 6.35 -3.18
N ASP A 237 -11.84 7.22 -2.59
CA ASP A 237 -12.79 6.81 -1.55
C ASP A 237 -13.81 5.82 -2.10
N TRP A 238 -14.29 6.06 -3.32
CA TRP A 238 -15.26 5.16 -3.95
C TRP A 238 -14.62 3.86 -4.44
N TYR A 239 -13.42 3.93 -5.03
CA TYR A 239 -12.70 2.73 -5.47
C TYR A 239 -12.36 1.82 -4.28
N GLU A 240 -11.92 2.39 -3.16
CA GLU A 240 -11.70 1.65 -1.93
C GLU A 240 -13.01 1.13 -1.32
N ALA A 241 -14.12 1.87 -1.38
CA ALA A 241 -15.40 1.38 -0.90
C ALA A 241 -15.93 0.17 -1.69
N GLU A 242 -15.70 0.12 -3.01
CA GLU A 242 -16.12 -1.00 -3.86
C GLU A 242 -15.17 -2.21 -3.77
N ASN A 243 -13.88 -2.00 -3.47
CA ASN A 243 -12.85 -3.04 -3.62
C ASN A 243 -12.04 -3.35 -2.35
N GLY A 244 -12.13 -2.51 -1.32
CA GLY A 244 -11.38 -2.62 -0.07
C GLY A 244 -12.26 -3.12 1.08
N PRO A 245 -12.14 -4.39 1.52
CA PRO A 245 -12.82 -4.83 2.73
C PRO A 245 -12.22 -4.18 3.98
N ALA A 246 -12.93 -4.26 5.11
CA ALA A 246 -12.41 -3.82 6.40
C ALA A 246 -11.12 -4.59 6.76
N GLN A 247 -10.05 -3.87 7.13
CA GLN A 247 -8.74 -4.45 7.41
C GLN A 247 -8.51 -4.69 8.91
N PRO A 248 -7.68 -5.68 9.31
CA PRO A 248 -7.39 -5.95 10.71
C PRO A 248 -6.30 -5.09 11.33
N ILE A 249 -5.58 -4.32 10.52
CA ILE A 249 -4.49 -3.45 10.96
C ILE A 249 -5.08 -2.07 11.22
N ASP A 250 -5.00 -1.61 12.46
CA ASP A 250 -5.25 -0.20 12.75
C ASP A 250 -4.20 0.65 12.05
N PRO A 251 -4.61 1.66 11.28
CA PRO A 251 -3.69 2.36 10.42
C PRO A 251 -2.64 3.13 11.24
N VAL A 252 -1.36 2.90 10.95
CA VAL A 252 -0.23 3.54 11.66
C VAL A 252 -0.21 5.05 11.38
N VAL A 253 -0.61 5.44 10.18
CA VAL A 253 -0.89 6.83 9.81
C VAL A 253 -2.41 6.96 9.73
N PRO A 254 -3.06 7.79 10.56
CA PRO A 254 -4.50 7.97 10.50
C PRO A 254 -4.98 8.39 9.11
N ARG A 255 -6.19 7.95 8.72
CA ARG A 255 -6.83 8.36 7.45
C ARG A 255 -7.05 9.87 7.40
N VAL A 256 -7.33 10.48 8.55
CA VAL A 256 -7.40 11.91 8.78
C VAL A 256 -6.54 12.24 10.00
N ASP A 257 -5.62 13.20 9.87
CA ASP A 257 -4.87 13.73 11.01
C ASP A 257 -5.35 15.16 11.30
N ARG A 258 -6.18 15.31 12.34
CA ARG A 258 -6.60 16.63 12.84
C ARG A 258 -5.71 17.15 13.97
N SER A 259 -4.63 16.45 14.31
CA SER A 259 -3.76 16.74 15.45
C SER A 259 -2.35 17.15 15.01
N GLY A 260 -2.21 18.35 14.41
CA GLY A 260 -0.87 18.80 14.04
C GLY A 260 -0.66 20.24 13.56
N TRP A 261 -1.72 21.05 13.35
CA TRP A 261 -1.53 22.44 12.95
C TRP A 261 -1.21 23.33 14.18
N ARG A 262 0.08 23.49 14.49
CA ARG A 262 0.57 24.76 15.05
C ARG A 262 1.06 25.60 13.87
N GLN A 263 0.37 26.71 13.61
CA GLN A 263 0.92 27.78 12.79
C GLN A 263 2.29 28.20 13.32
N PRO A 264 3.28 28.48 12.45
CA PRO A 264 4.43 29.26 12.88
C PRO A 264 3.93 30.65 13.28
N ASP A 265 4.24 31.02 14.52
CA ASP A 265 3.94 32.31 15.12
C ASP A 265 4.42 33.44 14.21
N SER A 266 3.49 34.16 13.58
CA SER A 266 3.76 35.33 12.75
C SER A 266 3.94 36.57 13.63
N SER A 267 4.85 36.50 14.60
CA SER A 267 5.36 37.69 15.29
C SER A 267 6.48 38.33 14.46
N VAL A 268 6.15 38.84 13.27
CA VAL A 268 6.99 39.85 12.62
C VAL A 268 6.72 41.16 13.36
N GLY A 269 7.63 41.47 14.28
CA GLY A 269 7.68 42.74 14.97
C GLY A 269 7.74 43.90 13.98
N HIS A 270 6.66 44.66 13.88
CA HIS A 270 6.73 46.06 13.52
C HIS A 270 7.44 46.81 14.66
N ARG A 271 8.68 47.21 14.43
CA ARG A 271 9.21 48.41 15.09
C ARG A 271 9.67 49.37 14.00
N ARG A 272 9.01 50.53 14.03
CA ARG A 272 9.51 51.80 13.52
C ARG A 272 10.76 52.20 14.29
#